data_AF-A0A8T7H138-F1
#
_entry.id   AF-A0A8T7H138-F1
#
_cell.length_a   1.000
_cell.length_b   1.000
_cell.length_c   1.000
_cell.angle_alpha   90.00
_cell.angle_beta   90.00
_cell.angle_gamma   90.00
#
_symmetry.space_group_name_H-M   'P 1'
#
loop_
_entity.id
_entity.type
_entity.pdbx_description
1 polymer ?
#
loop_
_entity_poly.entity_id
_entity_poly.type
_entity_poly.pdbx_seq_one_letter_code
_entity_poly.pdbx_strand_id
1 'polypeptide(L)'
;MDQSIVLKECGGVREVLVLVDPSSSVTSSIFVEGDVRKSISGKRISVGMRVSVSPDVEAEVVSMLCKPYRLCTEGEASEYVVVSILKASLGPEAALVPRVDEAAVERALVLDRLLSSESLVSAAASRGIVRLGIARSISILFLNSAARLWLSLNLARNLSFSELKNLVSSAASPYVVRRRFFRGRHYTFLNSTLIPRGDEDGVRRDLEDALSRYGNKAYYVISAALKLSRERGPFEFNDLVETLSSDYGVKMWPAYHLRYLESKHIVMTVYESNRYHTWIVPPEMWSTIESELKAWKSERSTATVTRIPEPLRSPEPKSSETKASARSEAAGSSRDLHSEIIEELLRLGSALGFRVEKEYPDPQKLYRYDVVWFKPLALVPCKVFEVQVHGDVDRALARLKHALDIWNRPDLFLVIADSRDLDRVKKLVNALLSGTFHEIRNYLTIATVDDIRTILQRASVIRKLVK
;
A
#
# COMPACT_ATOMS: atom_id res chain seq x y z
N MET A 1 -2.38 -11.90 -41.19
CA MET A 1 -3.43 -10.95 -40.77
C MET A 1 -3.12 -9.63 -41.45
N ASP A 2 -4.01 -9.19 -42.33
CA ASP A 2 -3.86 -7.93 -43.06
C ASP A 2 -4.11 -6.75 -42.10
N GLN A 3 -3.08 -5.93 -41.85
CA GLN A 3 -3.25 -4.65 -41.17
C GLN A 3 -3.41 -3.55 -42.21
N SER A 4 -4.49 -2.78 -42.10
CA SER A 4 -4.75 -1.62 -42.94
C SER A 4 -4.00 -0.41 -42.40
N ILE A 5 -3.30 0.30 -43.30
CA ILE A 5 -2.62 1.56 -43.00
C ILE A 5 -3.59 2.70 -43.36
N VAL A 6 -3.97 3.52 -42.38
CA VAL A 6 -4.72 4.75 -42.64
C VAL A 6 -3.73 5.91 -42.71
N LEU A 7 -3.62 6.53 -43.88
CA LEU A 7 -2.88 7.77 -44.07
C LEU A 7 -3.84 8.96 -43.92
N LYS A 8 -3.49 9.93 -43.07
CA LYS A 8 -4.20 11.21 -43.02
C LYS A 8 -3.21 12.34 -43.31
N GLU A 9 -3.48 13.10 -44.37
CA GLU A 9 -2.69 14.26 -44.76
C GLU A 9 -3.10 15.48 -43.94
N CYS A 10 -2.15 16.11 -43.24
CA CYS A 10 -2.33 17.42 -42.60
C CYS A 10 -1.05 18.24 -42.82
N GLY A 11 -1.14 19.31 -43.62
CA GLY A 11 -0.08 20.33 -43.69
C GLY A 11 1.20 19.96 -44.45
N GLY A 12 1.16 19.01 -45.38
CA GLY A 12 2.31 18.74 -46.28
C GLY A 12 3.45 17.90 -45.69
N VAL A 13 3.32 17.42 -44.46
CA VAL A 13 4.23 16.43 -43.85
C VAL A 13 3.55 15.07 -43.89
N ARG A 14 4.23 14.06 -44.45
CA ARG A 14 3.76 12.68 -44.47
C ARG A 14 4.35 11.93 -43.28
N GLU A 15 3.55 11.72 -42.25
CA GLU A 15 3.90 10.81 -41.16
C GLU A 15 3.37 9.40 -41.47
N VAL A 16 4.19 8.39 -41.21
CA VAL A 16 3.83 6.97 -41.36
C VAL A 16 3.77 6.37 -39.96
N LEU A 17 2.59 5.89 -39.57
CA LEU A 17 2.38 5.16 -38.31
C LEU A 17 2.64 3.67 -38.57
N VAL A 18 3.57 3.07 -37.82
CA VAL A 18 3.82 1.61 -37.85
C VAL A 18 3.49 1.06 -36.46
N LEU A 19 2.51 0.16 -36.39
CA LEU A 19 2.20 -0.60 -35.18
C LEU A 19 3.08 -1.86 -35.17
N VAL A 20 3.86 -2.07 -34.11
CA VAL A 20 4.66 -3.28 -33.92
C VAL A 20 4.15 -4.02 -32.70
N ASP A 21 3.91 -5.32 -32.87
CA ASP A 21 3.48 -6.25 -31.83
C ASP A 21 4.59 -6.44 -30.76
N PRO A 22 4.34 -6.17 -29.47
CA PRO A 22 5.34 -6.29 -28.42
C PRO A 22 5.72 -7.74 -28.05
N SER A 23 5.13 -8.77 -28.65
CA SER A 23 5.50 -10.17 -28.36
C SER A 23 6.79 -10.66 -29.03
N SER A 24 7.46 -9.85 -29.87
CA SER A 24 8.73 -10.25 -30.49
C SER A 24 9.92 -9.89 -29.59
N SER A 25 10.57 -10.90 -29.03
CA SER A 25 11.81 -10.78 -28.25
C SER A 25 13.00 -10.42 -29.15
N VAL A 26 13.10 -9.16 -29.59
CA VAL A 26 14.33 -8.61 -30.16
C VAL A 26 14.44 -7.15 -29.72
N THR A 27 15.26 -6.90 -28.69
CA THR A 27 15.75 -5.55 -28.38
C THR A 27 16.91 -5.24 -29.30
N SER A 28 16.69 -4.42 -30.31
CA SER A 28 17.76 -3.80 -31.10
C SER A 28 17.31 -2.44 -31.62
N SER A 29 18.20 -1.46 -31.57
CA SER A 29 18.00 -0.11 -32.10
C SER A 29 17.76 -0.16 -33.60
N ILE A 30 16.61 0.35 -34.05
CA ILE A 30 16.24 0.39 -35.48
C ILE A 30 16.78 1.69 -36.08
N PHE A 31 17.69 1.56 -37.05
CA PHE A 31 18.00 2.65 -37.98
C PHE A 31 17.22 2.44 -39.28
N VAL A 32 16.48 3.47 -39.71
CA VAL A 32 15.79 3.48 -40.99
C VAL A 32 16.45 4.54 -41.86
N GLU A 33 17.15 4.10 -42.90
CA GLU A 33 17.55 4.96 -44.00
C GLU A 33 17.12 4.27 -45.30
N GLY A 34 16.33 4.96 -46.12
CA GLY A 34 15.77 4.38 -47.32
C GLY A 34 15.14 5.42 -48.23
N ASP A 35 15.53 5.36 -49.50
CA ASP A 35 15.08 6.24 -50.58
C ASP A 35 13.72 5.75 -51.13
N VAL A 36 12.70 6.61 -51.11
CA VAL A 36 11.34 6.24 -51.54
C VAL A 36 11.24 6.29 -53.06
N ARG A 37 11.40 5.15 -53.73
CA ARG A 37 11.07 5.03 -55.17
C ARG A 37 9.64 4.53 -55.35
N LYS A 38 8.82 5.38 -55.98
CA LYS A 38 7.43 5.10 -56.35
C LYS A 38 7.40 4.25 -57.62
N SER A 39 6.98 2.99 -57.53
CA SER A 39 6.50 2.23 -58.70
C SER A 39 4.98 2.12 -58.60
N ILE A 40 4.27 2.61 -59.62
CA ILE A 40 2.81 2.51 -59.70
C ILE A 40 2.48 1.49 -60.78
N SER A 41 2.06 0.29 -60.38
CA SER A 41 1.23 -0.57 -61.21
C SER A 41 0.15 -1.20 -60.35
N GLY A 42 -1.11 -0.78 -60.55
CA GLY A 42 -2.32 -1.42 -60.03
C GLY A 42 -2.47 -1.49 -58.51
N LYS A 43 -3.28 -0.59 -57.92
CA LYS A 43 -3.88 -0.60 -56.55
C LYS A 43 -3.03 -1.05 -55.34
N ARG A 44 -1.74 -1.32 -55.48
CA ARG A 44 -0.81 -1.69 -54.42
C ARG A 44 0.45 -0.86 -54.55
N ILE A 45 0.81 -0.22 -53.43
CA ILE A 45 2.11 0.41 -53.24
C ILE A 45 2.95 -0.61 -52.48
N SER A 46 4.03 -1.10 -53.08
CA SER A 46 5.02 -1.92 -52.41
C SER A 46 6.21 -1.06 -52.02
N VAL A 47 6.50 -1.00 -50.72
CA VAL A 47 7.70 -0.36 -50.17
C VAL A 47 8.65 -1.48 -49.77
N GLY A 48 9.82 -1.57 -50.42
CA GLY A 48 10.88 -2.48 -50.02
C GLY A 48 11.74 -1.82 -48.94
N MET A 49 11.79 -2.40 -47.74
CA MET A 49 12.74 -2.00 -46.69
C MET A 49 13.86 -3.04 -46.60
N ARG A 50 15.11 -2.59 -46.54
CA ARG A 50 16.26 -3.44 -46.21
C ARG A 50 16.75 -3.04 -44.82
N VAL A 51 16.83 -4.01 -43.91
CA VAL A 51 17.26 -3.82 -42.52
C VAL A 51 18.66 -4.38 -42.36
N SER A 52 19.55 -3.62 -41.73
CA SER A 52 20.89 -4.08 -41.32
C SER A 52 21.12 -3.69 -39.86
N VAL A 53 21.68 -4.61 -39.07
CA VAL A 53 21.86 -4.50 -37.61
C VAL A 53 23.35 -4.40 -37.29
N SER A 54 23.72 -3.45 -36.43
CA SER A 54 25.08 -3.32 -35.87
C SER A 54 25.09 -3.85 -34.42
N PRO A 55 26.07 -4.67 -34.03
CA PRO A 55 26.23 -5.11 -32.65
C PRO A 55 27.05 -4.06 -31.89
N ASP A 56 26.47 -3.48 -30.84
CA ASP A 56 27.11 -3.00 -29.60
C ASP A 56 26.34 -1.82 -28.99
N VAL A 57 25.48 -2.10 -27.99
CA VAL A 57 25.13 -1.14 -26.91
C VAL A 57 24.74 -1.93 -25.65
N GLU A 58 25.38 -1.61 -24.53
CA GLU A 58 25.24 -2.23 -23.20
C GLU A 58 23.84 -2.05 -22.56
N ALA A 59 23.44 -3.06 -21.78
CA ALA A 59 22.06 -3.36 -21.41
C ALA A 59 21.54 -2.79 -20.06
N GLU A 60 22.24 -1.88 -19.39
CA GLU A 60 21.99 -1.67 -17.94
C GLU A 60 20.97 -0.56 -17.58
N VAL A 61 20.65 0.37 -18.47
CA VAL A 61 19.70 1.49 -18.17
C VAL A 61 18.26 1.21 -18.66
N VAL A 62 18.09 0.31 -19.62
CA VAL A 62 16.78 -0.06 -20.19
C VAL A 62 15.96 -0.94 -19.22
N SER A 63 16.64 -1.69 -18.34
CA SER A 63 16.00 -2.56 -17.33
C SER A 63 15.19 -1.79 -16.28
N MET A 64 15.55 -0.54 -15.99
CA MET A 64 14.81 0.32 -15.05
C MET A 64 13.53 0.93 -15.64
N LEU A 65 13.40 0.99 -16.97
CA LEU A 65 12.41 1.82 -17.67
C LEU A 65 11.35 1.02 -18.45
N CYS A 66 11.51 -0.29 -18.60
CA CYS A 66 10.59 -1.13 -19.36
C CYS A 66 9.89 -2.15 -18.45
N LYS A 67 8.58 -1.99 -18.20
CA LYS A 67 7.72 -3.01 -17.60
C LYS A 67 6.82 -3.65 -18.68
N PRO A 68 6.65 -4.98 -18.74
CA PRO A 68 5.61 -5.61 -19.53
C PRO A 68 4.27 -5.58 -18.77
N TYR A 69 3.21 -5.11 -19.41
CA TYR A 69 1.84 -5.22 -18.89
C TYR A 69 1.00 -6.07 -19.87
N ARG A 70 0.24 -7.03 -19.32
CA ARG A 70 -0.79 -7.78 -20.07
C ARG A 70 -2.02 -6.88 -20.24
N LEU A 71 -2.41 -6.64 -21.49
CA LEU A 71 -3.72 -6.09 -21.83
C LEU A 71 -4.78 -7.19 -21.71
N CYS A 72 -5.77 -6.99 -20.84
CA CYS A 72 -7.02 -7.75 -20.87
C CYS A 72 -7.84 -7.29 -22.08
N THR A 73 -8.12 -8.19 -23.00
CA THR A 73 -9.03 -7.96 -24.13
C THR A 73 -10.38 -8.55 -23.82
N GLU A 74 -11.37 -7.72 -23.50
CA GLU A 74 -12.78 -7.98 -23.84
C GLU A 74 -13.37 -6.69 -24.42
N GLY A 75 -14.16 -6.87 -25.47
CA GLY A 75 -14.37 -5.89 -26.52
C GLY A 75 -15.15 -4.64 -26.12
N GLU A 76 -14.68 -3.49 -26.60
CA GLU A 76 -15.41 -2.57 -27.47
C GLU A 76 -14.42 -1.50 -27.95
N ALA A 77 -14.51 -1.10 -29.22
CA ALA A 77 -13.54 -0.23 -29.86
C ALA A 77 -13.61 1.20 -29.30
N SER A 78 -12.67 1.57 -28.42
CA SER A 78 -12.38 2.95 -28.08
C SER A 78 -11.17 3.45 -28.87
N GLU A 79 -11.33 4.56 -29.59
CA GLU A 79 -10.27 5.26 -30.33
C GLU A 79 -9.04 5.52 -29.45
N TYR A 80 -7.88 4.99 -29.84
CA TYR A 80 -6.61 5.31 -29.22
C TYR A 80 -5.99 6.53 -29.93
N VAL A 81 -5.77 7.62 -29.19
CA VAL A 81 -4.94 8.74 -29.65
C VAL A 81 -3.51 8.52 -29.16
N VAL A 82 -2.60 8.23 -30.10
CA VAL A 82 -1.17 8.12 -29.84
C VAL A 82 -0.58 9.53 -29.78
N VAL A 83 0.06 9.86 -28.65
CA VAL A 83 0.82 11.12 -28.51
C VAL A 83 2.16 10.94 -29.22
N SER A 84 2.33 11.59 -30.38
CA SER A 84 3.61 11.69 -31.07
C SER A 84 4.61 12.46 -30.21
N ILE A 85 5.62 11.76 -29.69
CA ILE A 85 6.79 12.39 -29.07
C ILE A 85 7.68 12.90 -30.20
N LEU A 86 7.74 14.22 -30.37
CA LEU A 86 8.66 14.90 -31.29
C LEU A 86 10.10 14.47 -30.98
N LYS A 87 10.69 13.67 -31.87
CA LYS A 87 12.12 13.38 -31.90
C LYS A 87 12.82 14.64 -32.40
N ALA A 88 13.24 15.51 -31.50
CA ALA A 88 14.12 16.62 -31.84
C ALA A 88 15.42 16.03 -32.43
N SER A 89 15.73 16.41 -33.66
CA SER A 89 16.94 16.03 -34.39
C SER A 89 18.18 16.45 -33.62
N LEU A 90 18.79 15.52 -32.89
CA LEU A 90 20.16 15.66 -32.41
C LEU A 90 21.07 15.23 -33.57
N GLY A 91 21.84 16.19 -34.08
CA GLY A 91 22.83 15.94 -35.12
C GLY A 91 23.94 14.98 -34.67
N PRO A 92 24.71 14.41 -35.61
CA PRO A 92 25.67 13.32 -35.37
C PRO A 92 26.93 13.71 -34.56
N GLU A 93 27.00 14.91 -33.96
CA GLU A 93 28.23 15.43 -33.33
C GLU A 93 28.25 15.37 -31.79
N ALA A 94 27.35 14.62 -31.15
CA ALA A 94 27.29 14.50 -29.68
C ALA A 94 27.56 13.06 -29.19
N ALA A 95 28.78 12.56 -29.43
CA ALA A 95 29.27 11.31 -28.84
C ALA A 95 30.00 11.56 -27.51
N LEU A 96 29.26 12.09 -26.54
CA LEU A 96 29.60 12.05 -25.11
C LEU A 96 28.27 11.77 -24.41
N VAL A 97 28.04 10.52 -24.02
CA VAL A 97 26.86 10.16 -23.22
C VAL A 97 26.95 11.00 -21.94
N PRO A 98 26.09 12.02 -21.74
CA PRO A 98 26.21 12.86 -20.57
C PRO A 98 25.98 11.97 -19.34
N ARG A 99 26.88 12.07 -18.34
CA ARG A 99 26.68 11.42 -17.05
C ARG A 99 25.26 11.74 -16.58
N VAL A 100 24.49 10.70 -16.28
CA VAL A 100 23.14 10.86 -15.78
C VAL A 100 23.23 11.63 -14.47
N ASP A 101 22.67 12.84 -14.42
CA ASP A 101 22.54 13.60 -13.17
C ASP A 101 21.59 12.82 -12.25
N GLU A 102 22.16 12.03 -11.32
CA GLU A 102 21.42 11.24 -10.35
C GLU A 102 20.44 12.12 -9.55
N ALA A 103 20.84 13.35 -9.23
CA ALA A 103 19.97 14.30 -8.55
C ALA A 103 18.80 14.73 -9.44
N ALA A 104 18.98 14.88 -10.76
CA ALA A 104 17.86 15.13 -11.68
C ALA A 104 16.90 13.94 -11.77
N VAL A 105 17.41 12.72 -11.80
CA VAL A 105 16.57 11.51 -11.80
C VAL A 105 15.76 11.45 -10.50
N GLU A 106 16.38 11.72 -9.36
CA GLU A 106 15.70 11.71 -8.07
C GLU A 106 14.66 12.84 -7.96
N ARG A 107 14.98 14.05 -8.45
CA ARG A 107 14.00 15.14 -8.59
C ARG A 107 12.80 14.71 -9.45
N ALA A 108 13.03 13.96 -10.52
CA ALA A 108 11.96 13.44 -11.37
C ALA A 108 11.06 12.45 -10.60
N LEU A 109 11.65 11.56 -9.80
CA LEU A 109 10.89 10.63 -8.95
C LEU A 109 10.09 11.37 -7.86
N VAL A 110 10.64 12.44 -7.28
CA VAL A 110 9.92 13.31 -6.35
C VAL A 110 8.69 13.93 -7.02
N LEU A 111 8.84 14.49 -8.23
CA LEU A 111 7.73 15.07 -8.99
C LEU A 111 6.67 14.02 -9.35
N ASP A 112 7.11 12.88 -9.89
CA ASP A 112 6.23 11.77 -10.27
C ASP A 112 5.44 11.27 -9.05
N ARG A 113 6.10 11.14 -7.89
CA ARG A 113 5.46 10.65 -6.68
C ARG A 113 4.55 11.67 -6.04
N LEU A 114 4.97 12.93 -5.90
CA LEU A 114 4.27 13.88 -5.03
C LEU A 114 3.19 14.70 -5.73
N LEU A 115 3.24 14.82 -7.06
CA LEU A 115 2.28 15.65 -7.79
C LEU A 115 1.07 14.84 -8.28
N SER A 116 -0.04 15.51 -8.57
CA SER A 116 -1.08 14.94 -9.41
C SER A 116 -0.68 15.02 -10.89
N SER A 117 -1.37 14.32 -11.79
CA SER A 117 -1.14 14.46 -13.24
C SER A 117 -1.43 15.88 -13.72
N GLU A 118 -2.45 16.51 -13.16
CA GLU A 118 -2.82 17.89 -13.46
C GLU A 118 -1.75 18.89 -13.02
N SER A 119 -1.24 18.78 -11.79
CA SER A 119 -0.19 19.66 -11.28
C SER A 119 1.10 19.51 -12.07
N LEU A 120 1.45 18.28 -12.48
CA LEU A 120 2.63 18.01 -13.30
C LEU A 120 2.50 18.62 -14.70
N VAL A 121 1.36 18.45 -15.37
CA VAL A 121 1.09 19.05 -16.69
C VAL A 121 1.08 20.58 -16.62
N SER A 122 0.43 21.14 -15.61
CA SER A 122 0.38 22.59 -15.38
C SER A 122 1.78 23.17 -15.17
N ALA A 123 2.60 22.51 -14.34
CA ALA A 123 3.98 22.89 -14.13
C ALA A 123 4.82 22.84 -15.41
N ALA A 124 4.68 21.77 -16.20
CA ALA A 124 5.38 21.62 -17.47
C ALA A 124 4.96 22.67 -18.50
N ALA A 125 3.66 22.98 -18.57
CA ALA A 125 3.13 24.01 -19.44
C ALA A 125 3.64 25.40 -19.09
N SER A 126 3.69 25.75 -17.80
CA SER A 126 4.20 27.05 -17.33
C SER A 126 5.66 27.31 -17.73
N ARG A 127 6.41 26.24 -18.03
CA ARG A 127 7.81 26.27 -18.46
C ARG A 127 7.99 26.03 -19.96
N GLY A 128 6.90 25.99 -20.73
CA GLY A 128 6.95 25.79 -22.18
C GLY A 128 7.38 24.38 -22.62
N ILE A 129 7.43 23.40 -21.70
CA ILE A 129 7.76 22.00 -22.01
C ILE A 129 6.62 21.34 -22.79
N VAL A 130 5.37 21.70 -22.47
CA VAL A 130 4.15 21.21 -23.15
C VAL A 130 3.32 22.40 -23.62
N ARG A 131 2.90 22.41 -24.90
CA ARG A 131 1.96 23.41 -25.41
C ARG A 131 0.52 23.02 -25.05
N LEU A 132 -0.14 23.82 -24.21
CA LEU A 132 -1.49 23.57 -23.68
C LEU A 132 -2.59 23.49 -24.75
N GLY A 133 -2.33 23.91 -25.99
CA GLY A 133 -3.28 23.80 -27.11
C GLY A 133 -3.74 22.36 -27.38
N ILE A 134 -2.97 21.36 -26.95
CA ILE A 134 -3.31 19.93 -27.02
C ILE A 134 -3.81 19.40 -25.64
N ALA A 135 -3.44 20.06 -24.54
CA ALA A 135 -3.67 19.57 -23.17
C ALA A 135 -5.10 19.75 -22.64
N ARG A 136 -5.92 20.62 -23.23
CA ARG A 136 -7.35 20.70 -22.89
C ARG A 136 -8.16 19.52 -23.41
N SER A 137 -7.64 18.81 -24.42
CA SER A 137 -8.31 17.67 -25.08
C SER A 137 -7.72 16.32 -24.69
N ILE A 138 -6.46 16.29 -24.25
CA ILE A 138 -5.91 15.12 -23.55
C ILE A 138 -6.59 15.08 -22.19
N SER A 139 -7.44 14.09 -21.95
CA SER A 139 -7.91 13.79 -20.61
C SER A 139 -6.69 13.60 -19.70
N ILE A 140 -6.35 14.64 -18.94
CA ILE A 140 -5.23 14.74 -17.98
C ILE A 140 -5.22 13.55 -17.00
N LEU A 141 -6.37 12.88 -16.87
CA LEU A 141 -6.61 11.66 -16.13
C LEU A 141 -5.91 10.41 -16.70
N PHE A 142 -5.45 10.40 -17.96
CA PHE A 142 -4.87 9.21 -18.62
C PHE A 142 -3.40 9.34 -19.00
N LEU A 143 -2.62 10.22 -18.33
CA LEU A 143 -1.18 10.10 -18.45
C LEU A 143 -0.74 8.72 -17.94
N ASN A 144 -0.33 7.85 -18.87
CA ASN A 144 0.28 6.59 -18.51
C ASN A 144 1.60 6.83 -17.77
N SER A 145 2.08 5.83 -17.03
CA SER A 145 3.25 5.94 -16.16
C SER A 145 4.51 6.40 -16.92
N ALA A 146 4.68 5.99 -18.18
CA ALA A 146 5.83 6.37 -19.00
C ALA A 146 5.80 7.86 -19.39
N ALA A 147 4.66 8.36 -19.85
CA ALA A 147 4.48 9.77 -20.21
C ALA A 147 4.65 10.68 -18.99
N ARG A 148 4.13 10.23 -17.84
CA ARG A 148 4.26 10.94 -16.56
C ARG A 148 5.72 11.02 -16.10
N LEU A 149 6.47 9.91 -16.18
CA LEU A 149 7.88 9.88 -15.83
C LEU A 149 8.72 10.75 -16.79
N TRP A 150 8.45 10.68 -18.10
CA TRP A 150 9.13 11.52 -19.10
C TRP A 150 8.91 13.01 -18.81
N LEU A 151 7.68 13.39 -18.49
CA LEU A 151 7.33 14.78 -18.16
C LEU A 151 8.06 15.24 -16.89
N SER A 152 8.07 14.39 -15.87
CA SER A 152 8.78 14.62 -14.61
C SER A 152 10.27 14.80 -14.83
N LEU A 153 10.90 14.00 -15.71
CA LEU A 153 12.32 14.10 -16.01
C LEU A 153 12.67 15.40 -16.73
N ASN A 154 11.85 15.84 -17.70
CA ASN A 154 12.07 17.10 -18.41
C ASN A 154 11.91 18.32 -17.49
N LEU A 155 10.94 18.27 -16.57
CA LEU A 155 10.81 19.27 -15.52
C LEU A 155 12.02 19.28 -14.59
N ALA A 156 12.43 18.10 -14.09
CA ALA A 156 13.49 17.95 -13.10
C ALA A 156 14.87 18.47 -13.54
N ARG A 157 15.16 18.43 -14.85
CA ARG A 157 16.41 18.96 -15.42
C ARG A 157 16.55 20.47 -15.29
N ASN A 158 15.43 21.19 -15.22
CA ASN A 158 15.40 22.67 -15.25
C ASN A 158 14.89 23.28 -13.94
N LEU A 159 14.71 22.48 -12.89
CA LEU A 159 14.23 22.95 -11.59
C LEU A 159 15.39 23.11 -10.60
N SER A 160 15.53 24.31 -10.06
CA SER A 160 16.27 24.52 -8.82
C SER A 160 15.53 23.87 -7.64
N PHE A 161 16.25 23.64 -6.54
CA PHE A 161 15.63 23.07 -5.34
C PHE A 161 14.51 23.96 -4.76
N SER A 162 14.69 25.28 -4.77
CA SER A 162 13.67 26.23 -4.29
C SER A 162 12.39 26.15 -5.13
N GLU A 163 12.52 26.06 -6.45
CA GLU A 163 11.37 25.86 -7.34
C GLU A 163 10.69 24.51 -7.12
N LEU A 164 11.46 23.42 -6.98
CA LEU A 164 10.91 22.09 -6.69
C LEU A 164 10.13 22.11 -5.37
N LYS A 165 10.69 22.72 -4.33
CA LYS A 165 10.04 22.87 -3.03
C LYS A 165 8.73 23.64 -3.14
N ASN A 166 8.74 24.79 -3.82
CA ASN A 166 7.54 25.60 -4.04
C ASN A 166 6.46 24.82 -4.81
N LEU A 167 6.87 24.08 -5.82
CA LEU A 167 5.97 23.30 -6.66
C LEU A 167 5.33 22.15 -5.86
N VAL A 168 6.11 21.40 -5.08
CA VAL A 168 5.59 20.36 -4.18
C VAL A 168 4.67 20.96 -3.12
N SER A 169 5.05 22.07 -2.48
CA SER A 169 4.23 22.73 -1.45
C SER A 169 2.92 23.31 -2.00
N SER A 170 2.89 23.76 -3.25
CA SER A 170 1.68 24.32 -3.88
C SER A 170 0.71 23.25 -4.38
N ALA A 171 1.22 22.11 -4.85
CA ALA A 171 0.41 20.99 -5.36
C ALA A 171 -0.07 20.04 -4.25
N ALA A 172 0.51 20.17 -3.07
CA ALA A 172 0.28 19.40 -1.88
C ALA A 172 -1.15 19.62 -1.32
N SER A 173 -2.14 18.90 -1.85
CA SER A 173 -3.41 18.75 -1.14
C SER A 173 -3.14 18.14 0.25
N PRO A 174 -3.66 18.71 1.36
CA PRO A 174 -3.41 18.21 2.71
C PRO A 174 -3.68 16.70 2.87
N TYR A 175 -4.58 16.15 2.05
CA TYR A 175 -4.92 14.73 2.05
C TYR A 175 -3.85 13.87 1.35
N VAL A 176 -3.34 14.32 0.20
CA VAL A 176 -2.33 13.61 -0.59
C VAL A 176 -0.98 13.61 0.14
N VAL A 177 -0.68 14.72 0.81
CA VAL A 177 0.59 14.96 1.49
C VAL A 177 0.80 14.06 2.69
N ARG A 178 -0.27 13.77 3.46
CA ARG A 178 -0.17 12.93 4.65
C ARG A 178 0.18 11.47 4.36
N ARG A 179 -0.02 11.01 3.12
CA ARG A 179 0.12 9.60 2.75
C ARG A 179 1.30 9.31 1.83
N ARG A 180 1.92 10.35 1.26
CA ARG A 180 3.05 10.20 0.37
C ARG A 180 4.33 10.60 1.09
N PHE A 181 5.36 9.76 0.96
CA PHE A 181 6.70 10.06 1.40
C PHE A 181 7.69 9.75 0.27
N PHE A 182 8.90 10.27 0.41
CA PHE A 182 10.01 10.00 -0.48
C PHE A 182 11.30 10.00 0.35
N ARG A 183 12.14 8.97 0.22
CA ARG A 183 13.41 8.83 0.96
C ARG A 183 14.49 8.34 0.00
N GLY A 184 15.07 9.25 -0.76
CA GLY A 184 16.16 8.93 -1.68
C GLY A 184 17.53 9.35 -1.15
N ARG A 185 18.50 9.47 -2.05
CA ARG A 185 19.90 9.82 -1.77
C ARG A 185 20.13 11.33 -1.67
N HIS A 186 19.38 12.10 -2.44
CA HIS A 186 19.52 13.55 -2.57
C HIS A 186 18.34 14.32 -1.99
N TYR A 187 17.16 13.70 -1.88
CA TYR A 187 15.93 14.34 -1.44
C TYR A 187 15.16 13.47 -0.47
N THR A 188 14.55 14.14 0.51
CA THR A 188 13.64 13.52 1.47
C THR A 188 12.38 14.35 1.55
N PHE A 189 11.24 13.69 1.40
CA PHE A 189 9.92 14.25 1.66
C PHE A 189 9.24 13.46 2.77
N LEU A 190 9.20 14.05 3.97
CA LEU A 190 8.57 13.50 5.15
C LEU A 190 7.76 14.59 5.84
N ASN A 191 6.61 14.24 6.43
CA ASN A 191 5.79 15.16 7.19
C ASN A 191 5.50 16.49 6.44
N SER A 192 5.16 16.40 5.15
CA SER A 192 4.89 17.56 4.30
C SER A 192 6.09 18.46 3.97
N THR A 193 7.31 18.05 4.32
CA THR A 193 8.51 18.88 4.17
C THR A 193 9.49 18.22 3.21
N LEU A 194 9.84 18.93 2.13
CA LEU A 194 10.89 18.55 1.20
C LEU A 194 12.24 19.15 1.63
N ILE A 195 13.26 18.30 1.74
CA ILE A 195 14.63 18.66 2.16
C ILE A 195 15.62 18.20 1.07
N PRO A 196 16.66 18.98 0.71
CA PRO A 196 17.64 18.61 -0.31
C PRO A 196 18.76 17.75 0.30
N ARG A 197 18.37 16.72 1.05
CA ARG A 197 19.26 15.75 1.68
C ARG A 197 18.58 14.40 1.68
N GLY A 198 19.30 13.36 1.27
CA GLY A 198 18.82 11.99 1.42
C GLY A 198 18.71 11.56 2.87
N ASP A 199 17.93 10.51 3.10
CA ASP A 199 17.67 9.97 4.44
C ASP A 199 18.00 8.47 4.50
N GLU A 200 19.07 8.05 3.83
CA GLU A 200 19.53 6.65 3.86
C GLU A 200 19.78 6.18 5.30
N ASP A 201 20.42 7.01 6.13
CA ASP A 201 20.68 6.67 7.54
C ASP A 201 19.38 6.52 8.34
N GLY A 202 18.35 7.32 8.03
CA GLY A 202 17.04 7.12 8.60
C GLY A 202 16.44 5.78 8.19
N VAL A 203 16.54 5.40 6.91
CA VAL A 203 16.06 4.11 6.41
C VAL A 203 16.77 2.96 7.11
N ARG A 204 18.10 3.04 7.27
CA ARG A 204 18.90 2.05 8.02
C ARG A 204 18.43 1.92 9.46
N ARG A 205 18.29 3.03 10.19
CA ARG A 205 17.81 3.03 11.59
C ARG A 205 16.42 2.41 11.72
N ASP A 206 15.51 2.75 10.81
CA ASP A 206 14.14 2.22 10.83
C ASP A 206 14.10 0.72 10.51
N LEU A 207 14.97 0.24 9.62
CA LEU A 207 15.15 -1.19 9.33
C LEU A 207 15.73 -1.93 10.53
N GLU A 208 16.79 -1.39 11.15
CA GLU A 208 17.42 -1.96 12.33
C GLU A 208 16.42 -2.09 13.49
N ASP A 209 15.60 -1.05 13.71
CA ASP A 209 14.52 -1.06 14.69
C ASP A 209 13.47 -2.13 14.38
N ALA A 210 13.05 -2.29 13.12
CA ALA A 210 12.13 -3.35 12.72
C ALA A 210 12.74 -4.77 12.91
N LEU A 211 14.00 -4.95 12.52
CA LEU A 211 14.73 -6.21 12.58
C LEU A 211 15.05 -6.62 14.03
N SER A 212 15.43 -5.67 14.88
CA SER A 212 15.67 -5.90 16.31
C SER A 212 14.37 -6.27 17.03
N ARG A 213 13.25 -5.58 16.70
CA ARG A 213 11.95 -5.81 17.33
C ARG A 213 11.28 -7.12 16.95
N TYR A 214 11.34 -7.52 15.68
CA TYR A 214 10.60 -8.70 15.18
C TYR A 214 11.49 -9.85 14.70
N GLY A 215 12.82 -9.67 14.71
CA GLY A 215 13.79 -10.71 14.35
C GLY A 215 13.58 -11.26 12.94
N ASN A 216 13.63 -12.60 12.82
CA ASN A 216 13.42 -13.32 11.55
C ASN A 216 12.10 -12.94 10.88
N LYS A 217 11.05 -12.63 11.65
CA LYS A 217 9.74 -12.33 11.08
C LYS A 217 9.77 -11.05 10.24
N ALA A 218 10.39 -9.98 10.73
CA ALA A 218 10.59 -8.75 9.94
C ALA A 218 11.47 -9.02 8.72
N TYR A 219 12.59 -9.74 8.89
CA TYR A 219 13.48 -10.06 7.77
C TYR A 219 12.75 -10.72 6.60
N TYR A 220 11.93 -11.74 6.86
CA TYR A 220 11.17 -12.42 5.81
C TYR A 220 10.12 -11.51 5.16
N VAL A 221 9.40 -10.73 5.97
CA VAL A 221 8.39 -9.79 5.45
C VAL A 221 9.02 -8.72 4.56
N ILE A 222 10.13 -8.11 4.98
CA ILE A 222 10.82 -7.07 4.21
C ILE A 222 11.40 -7.69 2.92
N SER A 223 12.05 -8.86 3.01
CA SER A 223 12.61 -9.56 1.85
C SER A 223 11.53 -9.90 0.81
N ALA A 224 10.39 -10.44 1.25
CA ALA A 224 9.27 -10.79 0.37
C ALA A 224 8.62 -9.54 -0.26
N ALA A 225 8.38 -8.49 0.54
CA ALA A 225 7.84 -7.22 0.05
C ALA A 225 8.76 -6.56 -0.99
N LEU A 226 10.07 -6.57 -0.75
CA LEU A 226 11.07 -6.04 -1.67
C LEU A 226 11.08 -6.83 -2.98
N LYS A 227 11.07 -8.17 -2.91
CA LYS A 227 11.00 -9.04 -4.10
C LYS A 227 9.77 -8.73 -4.95
N LEU A 228 8.58 -8.73 -4.34
CA LEU A 228 7.32 -8.42 -5.04
C LEU A 228 7.34 -7.03 -5.68
N SER A 229 7.91 -6.05 -4.97
CA SER A 229 8.05 -4.67 -5.46
C SER A 229 8.92 -4.55 -6.71
N ARG A 230 9.99 -5.35 -6.80
CA ARG A 230 10.88 -5.38 -7.97
C ARG A 230 10.23 -6.08 -9.15
N GLU A 231 9.61 -7.24 -8.92
CA GLU A 231 9.07 -8.07 -9.98
C GLU A 231 7.78 -7.51 -10.59
N ARG A 232 6.89 -6.97 -9.75
CA ARG A 232 5.53 -6.59 -10.17
C ARG A 232 5.21 -5.12 -9.88
N GLY A 233 5.88 -4.50 -8.91
CA GLY A 233 5.53 -3.17 -8.41
C GLY A 233 4.59 -3.28 -7.21
N PRO A 234 3.49 -2.51 -7.15
CA PRO A 234 2.53 -2.66 -6.07
C PRO A 234 2.03 -4.11 -5.97
N PHE A 235 1.92 -4.61 -4.74
CA PHE A 235 1.53 -5.99 -4.44
C PHE A 235 0.39 -6.02 -3.41
N GLU A 236 -0.43 -7.07 -3.45
CA GLU A 236 -1.54 -7.26 -2.52
C GLU A 236 -1.09 -7.99 -1.24
N PHE A 237 -1.96 -7.98 -0.22
CA PHE A 237 -1.70 -8.70 1.03
C PHE A 237 -1.54 -10.21 0.81
N ASN A 238 -2.36 -10.78 -0.08
CA ASN A 238 -2.32 -12.21 -0.38
C ASN A 238 -1.05 -12.61 -1.13
N ASP A 239 -0.56 -11.78 -2.06
CA ASP A 239 0.73 -11.99 -2.75
C ASP A 239 1.86 -12.13 -1.72
N LEU A 240 1.86 -11.28 -0.69
CA LEU A 240 2.86 -11.33 0.37
C LEU A 240 2.75 -12.61 1.22
N VAL A 241 1.53 -13.00 1.60
CA VAL A 241 1.30 -14.24 2.38
C VAL A 241 1.74 -15.47 1.58
N GLU A 242 1.38 -15.53 0.30
CA GLU A 242 1.77 -16.62 -0.59
C GLU A 242 3.30 -16.68 -0.73
N THR A 243 3.94 -15.56 -1.04
CA THR A 243 5.41 -15.46 -1.16
C THR A 243 6.13 -15.87 0.12
N LEU A 244 5.63 -15.46 1.29
CA LEU A 244 6.18 -15.88 2.59
C LEU A 244 6.10 -17.39 2.78
N SER A 245 4.98 -18.01 2.38
CA SER A 245 4.77 -19.44 2.51
C SER A 245 5.58 -20.24 1.49
N SER A 246 5.60 -19.84 0.22
CA SER A 246 6.24 -20.57 -0.88
C SER A 246 7.76 -20.43 -0.85
N ASP A 247 8.26 -19.20 -0.73
CA ASP A 247 9.67 -18.91 -1.00
C ASP A 247 10.52 -18.97 0.27
N TYR A 248 9.91 -18.66 1.42
CA TYR A 248 10.59 -18.63 2.70
C TYR A 248 10.15 -19.75 3.64
N GLY A 249 9.10 -20.52 3.30
CA GLY A 249 8.57 -21.58 4.16
C GLY A 249 7.94 -21.05 5.46
N VAL A 250 7.53 -19.78 5.48
CA VAL A 250 7.04 -19.10 6.68
C VAL A 250 5.53 -18.93 6.63
N LYS A 251 4.81 -19.73 7.41
CA LYS A 251 3.37 -19.57 7.60
C LYS A 251 3.09 -18.51 8.66
N MET A 252 2.82 -17.28 8.24
CA MET A 252 2.45 -16.20 9.15
C MET A 252 1.46 -15.19 8.55
N TRP A 253 0.87 -14.39 9.43
CA TRP A 253 0.04 -13.26 9.05
C TRP A 253 0.85 -11.95 9.13
N PRO A 254 1.25 -11.34 7.99
CA PRO A 254 2.21 -10.22 8.00
C PRO A 254 1.59 -8.87 8.36
N ALA A 255 0.29 -8.78 8.68
CA ALA A 255 -0.41 -7.51 8.87
C ALA A 255 0.27 -6.54 9.87
N TYR A 256 0.72 -7.06 11.01
CA TYR A 256 1.42 -6.23 12.01
C TYR A 256 2.77 -5.72 11.52
N HIS A 257 3.52 -6.57 10.84
CA HIS A 257 4.85 -6.22 10.32
C HIS A 257 4.69 -5.19 9.20
N LEU A 258 3.76 -5.39 8.27
CA LEU A 258 3.42 -4.43 7.22
C LEU A 258 3.02 -3.07 7.80
N ARG A 259 2.11 -3.04 8.78
CA ARG A 259 1.70 -1.78 9.43
C ARG A 259 2.86 -1.09 10.13
N TYR A 260 3.75 -1.85 10.77
CA TYR A 260 4.95 -1.30 11.37
C TYR A 260 5.87 -0.66 10.32
N LEU A 261 6.17 -1.40 9.25
CA LEU A 261 7.01 -0.93 8.15
C LEU A 261 6.40 0.29 7.44
N GLU A 262 5.07 0.38 7.35
CA GLU A 262 4.36 1.55 6.84
C GLU A 262 4.55 2.76 7.77
N SER A 263 4.42 2.58 9.09
CA SER A 263 4.66 3.66 10.08
C SER A 263 6.10 4.17 10.08
N LYS A 264 7.02 3.36 9.59
CA LYS A 264 8.45 3.66 9.42
C LYS A 264 8.83 4.12 8.02
N HIS A 265 7.85 4.30 7.13
CA HIS A 265 8.08 4.72 5.76
C HIS A 265 9.09 3.80 5.01
N ILE A 266 9.09 2.50 5.31
CA ILE A 266 9.85 1.48 4.57
C ILE A 266 8.97 0.88 3.46
N VAL A 267 7.69 0.68 3.77
CA VAL A 267 6.65 0.27 2.82
C VAL A 267 5.64 1.40 2.67
N MET A 268 5.10 1.58 1.47
CA MET A 268 4.09 2.58 1.16
C MET A 268 2.80 1.91 0.71
N THR A 269 1.66 2.37 1.21
CA THR A 269 0.35 1.94 0.69
C THR A 269 -0.02 2.75 -0.55
N VAL A 270 -0.33 2.05 -1.63
CA VAL A 270 -0.84 2.60 -2.88
C VAL A 270 -2.35 2.34 -2.92
N TYR A 271 -3.13 3.41 -3.08
CA TYR A 271 -4.59 3.34 -3.13
C TYR A 271 -5.01 3.42 -4.60
N GLU A 272 -5.30 2.28 -5.22
CA GLU A 272 -5.87 2.23 -6.57
C GLU A 272 -7.39 2.44 -6.53
N SER A 273 -8.04 2.07 -5.43
CA SER A 273 -9.47 2.31 -5.18
C SER A 273 -9.77 2.43 -3.69
N ASN A 274 -10.98 2.86 -3.35
CA ASN A 274 -11.45 2.91 -1.95
C ASN A 274 -11.62 1.52 -1.30
N ARG A 275 -11.45 0.42 -2.04
CA ARG A 275 -11.73 -0.94 -1.56
C ARG A 275 -10.49 -1.83 -1.43
N TYR A 276 -9.42 -1.50 -2.15
CA TYR A 276 -8.22 -2.33 -2.19
C TYR A 276 -6.99 -1.50 -1.87
N HIS A 277 -6.21 -1.99 -0.92
CA HIS A 277 -4.92 -1.44 -0.56
C HIS A 277 -3.85 -2.36 -1.16
N THR A 278 -2.96 -1.79 -1.95
CA THR A 278 -1.72 -2.44 -2.36
C THR A 278 -0.56 -1.80 -1.62
N TRP A 279 0.57 -2.50 -1.53
CA TRP A 279 1.79 -2.02 -0.91
C TRP A 279 2.92 -2.04 -1.90
N ILE A 280 3.89 -1.17 -1.70
CA ILE A 280 5.13 -1.17 -2.48
C ILE A 280 6.29 -0.76 -1.57
N VAL A 281 7.45 -1.36 -1.76
CA VAL A 281 8.73 -0.85 -1.28
C VAL A 281 9.22 0.15 -2.32
N PRO A 282 9.29 1.46 -1.99
CA PRO A 282 9.74 2.48 -2.93
C PRO A 282 11.13 2.18 -3.53
N PRO A 283 11.29 2.36 -4.87
CA PRO A 283 12.50 1.96 -5.58
C PRO A 283 13.77 2.67 -5.14
N GLU A 284 13.65 3.91 -4.69
CA GLU A 284 14.76 4.71 -4.18
C GLU A 284 15.41 4.13 -2.92
N MET A 285 14.74 3.22 -2.21
CA MET A 285 15.26 2.57 -1.00
C MET A 285 15.80 1.16 -1.23
N TRP A 286 15.63 0.58 -2.42
CA TRP A 286 15.96 -0.84 -2.65
C TRP A 286 17.41 -1.19 -2.33
N SER A 287 18.37 -0.37 -2.80
CA SER A 287 19.79 -0.65 -2.56
C SER A 287 20.14 -0.64 -1.07
N THR A 288 19.57 0.29 -0.31
CA THR A 288 19.80 0.42 1.14
C THR A 288 19.17 -0.76 1.88
N ILE A 289 17.93 -1.11 1.55
CA ILE A 289 17.25 -2.25 2.17
C ILE A 289 18.02 -3.56 1.89
N GLU A 290 18.50 -3.76 0.67
CA GLU A 290 19.26 -4.96 0.29
C GLU A 290 20.58 -5.09 1.03
N SER A 291 21.33 -3.98 1.16
CA SER A 291 22.59 -3.99 1.90
C SER A 291 22.37 -4.35 3.37
N GLU A 292 21.33 -3.79 4.01
CA GLU A 292 21.00 -4.06 5.41
C GLU A 292 20.52 -5.51 5.62
N LEU A 293 19.65 -6.03 4.75
CA LEU A 293 19.18 -7.42 4.85
C LEU A 293 20.34 -8.41 4.65
N LYS A 294 21.29 -8.11 3.76
CA LYS A 294 22.49 -8.93 3.54
C LYS A 294 23.41 -8.91 4.77
N ALA A 295 23.64 -7.73 5.36
CA ALA A 295 24.42 -7.58 6.58
C ALA A 295 23.79 -8.38 7.73
N TRP A 296 22.50 -8.18 7.98
CA TRP A 296 21.76 -8.88 9.04
C TRP A 296 21.77 -10.41 8.89
N LYS A 297 21.65 -10.92 7.65
CA LYS A 297 21.74 -12.36 7.38
C LYS A 297 23.14 -12.90 7.75
N SER A 298 24.18 -12.16 7.41
CA SER A 298 25.57 -12.55 7.68
C SER A 298 25.88 -12.63 9.18
N GLU A 299 25.38 -11.68 9.97
CA GLU A 299 25.54 -11.65 11.43
C GLU A 299 24.87 -12.83 12.15
N ARG A 300 23.72 -13.30 11.64
CA ARG A 300 23.04 -14.46 12.23
C ARG A 300 23.66 -15.79 11.84
N SER A 301 24.19 -15.88 10.62
CA SER A 301 24.93 -17.07 10.20
C SER A 301 26.18 -17.29 11.05
N THR A 302 26.86 -16.21 11.48
CA THR A 302 28.02 -16.32 12.38
C THR A 302 27.60 -16.62 13.82
N ALA A 303 26.52 -16.00 14.33
CA ALA A 303 26.04 -16.20 15.69
C ALA A 303 25.54 -17.63 15.99
N THR A 304 24.99 -18.33 14.99
CA THR A 304 24.45 -19.70 15.15
C THR A 304 25.56 -20.75 15.36
N VAL A 305 26.80 -20.46 14.94
CA VAL A 305 27.94 -21.40 15.07
C VAL A 305 28.60 -21.31 16.45
N THR A 306 28.42 -20.23 17.22
CA THR A 306 29.21 -19.96 18.43
C THR A 306 28.48 -20.19 19.76
N ARG A 307 27.22 -20.62 19.77
CA ARG A 307 26.47 -20.88 21.02
C ARG A 307 25.66 -22.16 20.94
N ILE A 308 26.29 -23.27 21.36
CA ILE A 308 25.57 -24.35 22.06
C ILE A 308 25.89 -24.18 23.55
N PRO A 309 25.08 -23.46 24.34
CA PRO A 309 25.13 -23.56 25.78
C PRO A 309 24.47 -24.88 26.20
N GLU A 310 25.14 -25.58 27.11
CA GLU A 310 24.71 -26.79 27.78
C GLU A 310 23.29 -26.64 28.39
N PRO A 311 22.40 -27.65 28.28
CA PRO A 311 21.00 -27.50 28.65
C PRO A 311 20.83 -27.35 30.18
N LEU A 312 20.48 -26.13 30.60
CA LEU A 312 20.02 -25.83 31.96
C LEU A 312 18.69 -26.54 32.24
N ARG A 313 18.74 -27.54 33.12
CA ARG A 313 17.57 -28.21 33.73
C ARG A 313 16.68 -27.18 34.41
N SER A 314 15.41 -27.12 33.99
CA SER A 314 14.38 -26.32 34.66
C SER A 314 13.73 -27.14 35.80
N PRO A 315 13.47 -26.53 36.97
CA PRO A 315 12.81 -27.18 38.11
C PRO A 315 11.29 -27.26 37.94
N GLU A 316 10.71 -28.33 38.46
CA GLU A 316 9.27 -28.65 38.42
C GLU A 316 8.40 -27.65 39.18
N PRO A 317 7.19 -27.32 38.68
CA PRO A 317 6.24 -26.47 39.37
C PRO A 317 5.45 -27.25 40.43
N LYS A 318 5.51 -26.79 41.69
CA LYS A 318 4.67 -27.28 42.80
C LYS A 318 3.26 -26.71 42.68
N SER A 319 2.28 -27.62 42.70
CA SER A 319 0.85 -27.36 42.79
C SER A 319 0.48 -26.77 44.15
N SER A 320 -0.43 -25.79 44.15
CA SER A 320 -1.20 -25.42 45.35
C SER A 320 -2.65 -25.10 44.96
N GLU A 321 -3.53 -26.03 45.28
CA GLU A 321 -4.95 -25.80 45.60
C GLU A 321 -4.98 -25.24 47.04
N THR A 322 -5.97 -24.51 47.58
CA THR A 322 -7.43 -24.58 47.49
C THR A 322 -7.98 -23.30 48.17
N LYS A 323 -9.12 -22.73 47.72
CA LYS A 323 -10.15 -22.04 48.55
C LYS A 323 -11.24 -21.42 47.67
N ALA A 324 -12.32 -22.17 47.39
CA ALA A 324 -13.56 -21.62 46.85
C ALA A 324 -14.73 -22.56 47.15
N SER A 325 -15.49 -22.29 48.23
CA SER A 325 -16.70 -23.08 48.54
C SER A 325 -17.85 -22.25 49.12
N ALA A 326 -17.98 -20.97 48.73
CA ALA A 326 -19.11 -20.13 49.17
C ALA A 326 -19.64 -19.15 48.09
N ARG A 327 -19.23 -19.27 46.82
CA ARG A 327 -19.57 -18.30 45.74
C ARG A 327 -20.47 -18.88 44.62
N SER A 328 -20.99 -20.10 44.81
CA SER A 328 -21.56 -20.92 43.73
C SER A 328 -22.92 -20.43 43.22
N GLU A 329 -23.79 -19.89 44.08
CA GLU A 329 -25.19 -19.62 43.69
C GLU A 329 -25.38 -18.28 42.96
N ALA A 330 -24.63 -17.23 43.30
CA ALA A 330 -24.69 -15.96 42.57
C ALA A 330 -23.94 -16.01 41.21
N ALA A 331 -22.95 -16.90 41.07
CA ALA A 331 -22.14 -17.01 39.85
C ALA A 331 -22.93 -17.66 38.69
N GLY A 332 -23.87 -18.56 38.97
CA GLY A 332 -24.71 -19.21 37.95
C GLY A 332 -25.58 -18.21 37.18
N SER A 333 -26.35 -17.38 37.90
CA SER A 333 -27.24 -16.38 37.27
C SER A 333 -26.48 -15.34 36.42
N SER A 334 -25.29 -14.92 36.86
CA SER A 334 -24.49 -13.92 36.12
C SER A 334 -23.89 -14.44 34.81
N ARG A 335 -23.51 -15.74 34.75
CA ARG A 335 -22.96 -16.37 33.55
C ARG A 335 -24.03 -16.58 32.48
N ASP A 336 -25.25 -16.90 32.91
CA ASP A 336 -26.38 -17.08 32.01
C ASP A 336 -26.73 -15.74 31.33
N LEU A 337 -26.79 -14.65 32.11
CA LEU A 337 -27.00 -13.29 31.58
C LEU A 337 -25.90 -12.85 30.59
N HIS A 338 -24.63 -13.08 30.91
CA HIS A 338 -23.52 -12.72 30.02
C HIS A 338 -23.63 -13.43 28.67
N SER A 339 -23.94 -14.73 28.70
CA SER A 339 -24.08 -15.55 27.51
C SER A 339 -25.31 -15.13 26.68
N GLU A 340 -26.41 -14.77 27.34
CA GLU A 340 -27.61 -14.25 26.67
C GLU A 340 -27.31 -12.98 25.86
N ILE A 341 -26.60 -12.02 26.45
CA ILE A 341 -26.23 -10.75 25.79
C ILE A 341 -25.30 -11.01 24.59
N ILE A 342 -24.35 -11.93 24.72
CA ILE A 342 -23.49 -12.34 23.60
C ILE A 342 -24.33 -12.87 22.44
N GLU A 343 -25.28 -13.78 22.72
CA GLU A 343 -26.14 -14.35 21.68
C GLU A 343 -27.06 -13.29 21.03
N GLU A 344 -27.54 -12.30 21.78
CA GLU A 344 -28.25 -11.15 21.23
C GLU A 344 -27.38 -10.31 20.27
N LEU A 345 -26.12 -10.03 20.65
CA LEU A 345 -25.16 -9.33 19.80
C LEU A 345 -24.84 -10.08 18.50
N LEU A 346 -24.69 -11.41 18.57
CA LEU A 346 -24.46 -12.24 17.39
C LEU A 346 -25.66 -12.18 16.43
N ARG A 347 -26.88 -12.28 16.97
CA ARG A 347 -28.13 -12.16 16.19
C ARG A 347 -28.25 -10.79 15.55
N LEU A 348 -27.94 -9.73 16.30
CA LEU A 348 -27.99 -8.36 15.81
C LEU A 348 -26.99 -8.14 14.66
N GLY A 349 -25.72 -8.50 14.85
CA GLY A 349 -24.70 -8.33 13.81
C GLY A 349 -25.01 -9.11 12.55
N SER A 350 -25.49 -10.36 12.69
CA SER A 350 -25.93 -11.18 11.56
C SER A 350 -27.12 -10.58 10.83
N ALA A 351 -28.10 -10.02 11.55
CA ALA A 351 -29.26 -9.36 10.96
C ALA A 351 -28.88 -8.09 10.18
N LEU A 352 -27.80 -7.42 10.57
CA LEU A 352 -27.23 -6.25 9.90
C LEU A 352 -26.24 -6.61 8.77
N GLY A 353 -26.06 -7.90 8.47
CA GLY A 353 -25.20 -8.37 7.38
C GLY A 353 -23.70 -8.42 7.70
N PHE A 354 -23.33 -8.37 8.98
CA PHE A 354 -21.95 -8.62 9.41
C PHE A 354 -21.68 -10.12 9.54
N ARG A 355 -20.43 -10.52 9.28
CA ARG A 355 -19.93 -11.81 9.80
C ARG A 355 -19.59 -11.60 11.27
N VAL A 356 -20.12 -12.44 12.15
CA VAL A 356 -19.95 -12.33 13.60
C VAL A 356 -19.21 -13.53 14.16
N GLU A 357 -18.35 -13.30 15.14
CA GLU A 357 -17.64 -14.37 15.85
C GLU A 357 -17.68 -14.08 17.35
N LYS A 358 -17.89 -15.12 18.16
CA LYS A 358 -17.84 -15.06 19.63
C LYS A 358 -16.52 -15.56 20.14
N GLU A 359 -16.10 -15.06 21.31
CA GLU A 359 -14.87 -15.49 21.97
C GLU A 359 -13.63 -15.42 21.06
N TYR A 360 -13.54 -14.35 20.28
CA TYR A 360 -12.54 -14.20 19.25
C TYR A 360 -11.16 -13.92 19.87
N PRO A 361 -10.14 -14.77 19.66
CA PRO A 361 -8.81 -14.50 20.16
C PRO A 361 -8.13 -13.41 19.33
N ASP A 362 -7.35 -12.54 19.97
CA ASP A 362 -6.45 -11.70 19.21
C ASP A 362 -5.38 -12.55 18.48
N PRO A 363 -4.73 -12.02 17.44
CA PRO A 363 -3.70 -12.75 16.69
C PRO A 363 -2.47 -13.17 17.51
N GLN A 364 -2.23 -12.52 18.66
CA GLN A 364 -1.15 -12.85 19.59
C GLN A 364 -1.58 -13.85 20.68
N LYS A 365 -2.87 -14.20 20.71
CA LYS A 365 -3.56 -15.00 21.73
C LYS A 365 -3.41 -14.46 23.16
N LEU A 366 -3.24 -13.15 23.32
CA LEU A 366 -3.14 -12.51 24.65
C LEU A 366 -4.51 -12.28 25.27
N TYR A 367 -5.45 -11.80 24.46
CA TYR A 367 -6.82 -11.51 24.82
C TYR A 367 -7.81 -12.31 23.98
N ARG A 368 -9.01 -12.44 24.54
CA ARG A 368 -10.18 -13.02 23.90
C ARG A 368 -11.30 -12.01 24.09
N TYR A 369 -11.91 -11.62 22.97
CA TYR A 369 -13.00 -10.66 22.93
C TYR A 369 -14.34 -11.38 22.92
N ASP A 370 -15.32 -10.84 23.62
CA ASP A 370 -16.62 -11.51 23.75
C ASP A 370 -17.32 -11.65 22.40
N VAL A 371 -17.39 -10.55 21.62
CA VAL A 371 -17.94 -10.55 20.26
C VAL A 371 -17.14 -9.62 19.35
N VAL A 372 -16.92 -10.05 18.11
CA VAL A 372 -16.36 -9.21 17.04
C VAL A 372 -17.21 -9.28 15.78
N TRP A 373 -17.34 -8.16 15.08
CA TRP A 373 -18.04 -8.09 13.80
C TRP A 373 -17.10 -7.71 12.66
N PHE A 374 -17.26 -8.36 11.52
CA PHE A 374 -16.54 -8.11 10.28
C PHE A 374 -17.51 -7.62 9.21
N LYS A 375 -17.08 -6.62 8.43
CA LYS A 375 -17.74 -6.34 7.15
C LYS A 375 -17.61 -7.57 6.25
N PRO A 376 -18.55 -7.80 5.31
CA PRO A 376 -18.40 -8.85 4.31
C PRO A 376 -17.01 -8.76 3.64
N LEU A 377 -16.30 -9.88 3.57
CA LEU A 377 -14.96 -10.02 3.00
C LEU A 377 -13.81 -9.34 3.79
N ALA A 378 -14.08 -8.68 4.91
CA ALA A 378 -13.02 -8.08 5.73
C ALA A 378 -12.27 -9.14 6.54
N LEU A 379 -10.94 -9.05 6.55
CA LEU A 379 -10.06 -9.94 7.30
C LEU A 379 -9.86 -9.50 8.76
N VAL A 380 -10.13 -8.23 9.06
CA VAL A 380 -10.00 -7.65 10.41
C VAL A 380 -11.36 -7.21 10.95
N PRO A 381 -11.60 -7.29 12.27
CA PRO A 381 -12.81 -6.78 12.87
C PRO A 381 -13.02 -5.29 12.60
N CYS A 382 -14.25 -4.92 12.30
CA CYS A 382 -14.67 -3.52 12.21
C CYS A 382 -15.38 -3.03 13.49
N LYS A 383 -15.89 -3.95 14.32
CA LYS A 383 -16.46 -3.66 15.63
C LYS A 383 -16.05 -4.71 16.64
N VAL A 384 -15.78 -4.29 17.87
CA VAL A 384 -15.33 -5.16 18.96
C VAL A 384 -16.14 -4.85 20.20
N PHE A 385 -16.68 -5.88 20.84
CA PHE A 385 -17.58 -5.77 21.98
C PHE A 385 -17.00 -6.51 23.19
N GLU A 386 -17.02 -5.86 24.34
CA GLU A 386 -16.82 -6.48 25.66
C GLU A 386 -18.12 -6.30 26.47
N VAL A 387 -18.62 -7.39 27.03
CA VAL A 387 -19.87 -7.43 27.80
C VAL A 387 -19.56 -7.46 29.28
N GLN A 388 -20.07 -6.47 30.00
CA GLN A 388 -19.86 -6.33 31.42
C GLN A 388 -21.18 -6.49 32.18
N VAL A 389 -21.37 -7.67 32.78
CA VAL A 389 -22.49 -7.93 33.71
C VAL A 389 -22.09 -7.56 35.13
N HIS A 390 -20.93 -8.00 35.58
CA HIS A 390 -20.37 -7.71 36.90
C HIS A 390 -18.83 -7.71 36.83
N GLY A 391 -18.17 -6.82 37.57
CA GLY A 391 -16.73 -6.87 37.78
C GLY A 391 -15.97 -5.66 37.24
N ASP A 392 -14.72 -5.91 36.84
CA ASP A 392 -13.71 -4.89 36.59
C ASP A 392 -13.76 -4.29 35.17
N VAL A 393 -14.27 -3.05 35.10
CA VAL A 393 -14.32 -2.25 33.87
C VAL A 393 -12.92 -1.98 33.30
N ASP A 394 -11.89 -1.90 34.14
CA ASP A 394 -10.52 -1.62 33.69
C ASP A 394 -10.00 -2.74 32.79
N ARG A 395 -10.36 -3.99 33.10
CA ARG A 395 -9.99 -5.15 32.28
C ARG A 395 -10.64 -5.11 30.90
N ALA A 396 -11.91 -4.75 30.83
CA ALA A 396 -12.62 -4.60 29.56
C ALA A 396 -12.01 -3.45 28.72
N LEU A 397 -11.72 -2.31 29.35
CA LEU A 397 -11.06 -1.18 28.68
C LEU A 397 -9.64 -1.52 28.20
N ALA A 398 -8.88 -2.31 28.97
CA ALA A 398 -7.56 -2.80 28.56
C ALA A 398 -7.64 -3.69 27.31
N ARG A 399 -8.64 -4.58 27.24
CA ARG A 399 -8.92 -5.39 26.04
C ARG A 399 -9.29 -4.50 24.86
N LEU A 400 -10.23 -3.58 25.02
CA LEU A 400 -10.66 -2.68 23.94
C LEU A 400 -9.53 -1.76 23.45
N LYS A 401 -8.66 -1.29 24.35
CA LYS A 401 -7.43 -0.59 23.97
C LYS A 401 -6.50 -1.47 23.15
N HIS A 402 -6.26 -2.69 23.60
CA HIS A 402 -5.47 -3.64 22.83
C HIS A 402 -6.07 -3.87 21.44
N ALA A 403 -7.40 -4.02 21.34
CA ALA A 403 -8.12 -4.15 20.06
C ALA A 403 -7.86 -2.98 19.10
N LEU A 404 -7.88 -1.75 19.62
CA LEU A 404 -7.56 -0.54 18.85
C LEU A 404 -6.10 -0.57 18.36
N ASP A 405 -5.18 -0.91 19.26
CA ASP A 405 -3.75 -0.98 18.99
C ASP A 405 -3.46 -1.98 17.87
N ILE A 406 -4.13 -3.14 17.88
CA ILE A 406 -3.88 -4.21 16.90
C ILE A 406 -4.55 -4.00 15.55
N TRP A 407 -5.82 -3.58 15.51
CA TRP A 407 -6.63 -3.58 14.29
C TRP A 407 -6.79 -2.21 13.63
N ASN A 408 -6.31 -1.14 14.26
CA ASN A 408 -6.35 0.23 13.73
C ASN A 408 -7.77 0.70 13.34
N ARG A 409 -8.51 1.21 14.32
CA ARG A 409 -9.85 1.80 14.19
C ARG A 409 -11.02 0.82 14.04
N PRO A 410 -11.12 -0.28 14.81
CA PRO A 410 -12.43 -0.85 15.07
C PRO A 410 -13.27 0.16 15.88
N ASP A 411 -14.59 0.15 15.68
CA ASP A 411 -15.50 0.78 16.64
C ASP A 411 -15.56 -0.10 17.89
N LEU A 412 -15.32 0.50 19.05
CA LEU A 412 -15.22 -0.23 20.31
C LEU A 412 -16.54 -0.09 21.08
N PHE A 413 -17.04 -1.19 21.63
CA PHE A 413 -18.28 -1.21 22.39
C PHE A 413 -18.04 -1.82 23.77
N LEU A 414 -18.37 -1.06 24.81
CA LEU A 414 -18.50 -1.58 26.16
C LEU A 414 -20.00 -1.72 26.45
N VAL A 415 -20.46 -2.97 26.58
CA VAL A 415 -21.88 -3.28 26.78
C VAL A 415 -22.13 -3.53 28.27
N ILE A 416 -23.00 -2.73 28.88
CA ILE A 416 -23.35 -2.83 30.30
C ILE A 416 -24.69 -3.56 30.45
N ALA A 417 -24.72 -4.60 31.28
CA ALA A 417 -25.92 -5.40 31.48
C ALA A 417 -27.02 -4.66 32.24
N ASP A 418 -26.67 -3.98 33.34
CA ASP A 418 -27.62 -3.27 34.20
C ASP A 418 -27.67 -1.78 33.85
N SER A 419 -28.82 -1.32 33.35
CA SER A 419 -29.04 0.09 33.02
C SER A 419 -29.00 1.00 34.26
N ARG A 420 -29.23 0.47 35.47
CA ARG A 420 -29.13 1.24 36.72
C ARG A 420 -27.69 1.64 37.06
N ASP A 421 -26.71 0.86 36.60
CA ASP A 421 -25.29 1.13 36.81
C ASP A 421 -24.68 2.06 35.75
N LEU A 422 -25.45 2.42 34.71
CA LEU A 422 -24.94 3.17 33.57
C LEU A 422 -24.28 4.50 33.96
N ASP A 423 -24.90 5.29 34.83
CA ASP A 423 -24.37 6.59 35.24
C ASP A 423 -23.09 6.45 36.07
N ARG A 424 -23.04 5.44 36.93
CA ARG A 424 -21.85 5.12 37.73
C ARG A 424 -20.71 4.69 36.83
N VAL A 425 -20.98 3.77 35.90
CA VAL A 425 -19.99 3.28 34.94
C VAL A 425 -19.52 4.40 34.03
N LYS A 426 -20.40 5.25 33.51
CA LYS A 426 -20.02 6.41 32.70
C LYS A 426 -19.08 7.35 33.44
N LYS A 427 -19.33 7.65 34.72
CA LYS A 427 -18.43 8.48 35.53
C LYS A 427 -17.04 7.83 35.67
N LEU A 428 -17.00 6.54 35.97
CA LEU A 428 -15.75 5.78 36.10
C LEU A 428 -14.98 5.72 34.77
N VAL A 429 -15.66 5.33 33.69
CA VAL A 429 -15.08 5.26 32.35
C VAL A 429 -14.59 6.64 31.91
N ASN A 430 -15.33 7.72 32.16
CA ASN A 430 -14.88 9.07 31.79
C ASN A 430 -13.60 9.50 32.52
N ALA A 431 -13.42 9.12 33.79
CA ALA A 431 -12.18 9.36 34.50
C ALA A 431 -11.01 8.58 33.88
N LEU A 432 -11.24 7.30 33.57
CA LEU A 432 -10.26 6.40 32.95
C LEU A 432 -9.88 6.82 31.52
N LEU A 433 -10.85 7.26 30.72
CA LEU A 433 -10.67 7.84 29.39
C LEU A 433 -10.02 9.23 29.42
N SER A 434 -9.97 9.90 30.57
CA SER A 434 -9.22 11.15 30.71
C SER A 434 -7.77 10.90 31.11
N GLY A 435 -7.45 9.69 31.58
CA GLY A 435 -6.11 9.25 31.98
C GLY A 435 -5.59 8.09 31.12
N THR A 436 -5.49 6.92 31.74
CA THR A 436 -4.83 5.72 31.18
C THR A 436 -5.36 5.30 29.81
N PHE A 437 -6.64 5.51 29.53
CA PHE A 437 -7.32 5.04 28.32
C PHE A 437 -7.72 6.18 27.36
N HIS A 438 -7.04 7.33 27.40
CA HIS A 438 -7.39 8.48 26.56
C HIS A 438 -7.35 8.21 25.05
N GLU A 439 -6.53 7.26 24.60
CA GLU A 439 -6.40 6.89 23.19
C GLU A 439 -7.69 6.31 22.58
N ILE A 440 -8.51 5.63 23.38
CA ILE A 440 -9.74 4.96 22.90
C ILE A 440 -10.99 5.84 23.02
N ARG A 441 -10.87 7.04 23.61
CA ARG A 441 -12.01 7.92 23.94
C ARG A 441 -12.91 8.23 22.76
N ASN A 442 -12.33 8.44 21.58
CA ASN A 442 -13.07 8.80 20.37
C ASN A 442 -13.62 7.59 19.59
N TYR A 443 -13.30 6.37 20.04
CA TYR A 443 -13.70 5.12 19.38
C TYR A 443 -14.64 4.28 20.25
N LEU A 444 -14.69 4.56 21.56
CA LEU A 444 -15.49 3.82 22.52
C LEU A 444 -16.93 4.32 22.58
N THR A 445 -17.87 3.42 22.34
CA THR A 445 -19.30 3.59 22.58
C THR A 445 -19.70 2.74 23.79
N ILE A 446 -20.37 3.36 24.76
CA ILE A 446 -20.98 2.63 25.88
C ILE A 446 -22.44 2.36 25.51
N ALA A 447 -22.85 1.09 25.52
CA ALA A 447 -24.21 0.66 25.21
C ALA A 447 -24.78 -0.16 26.37
N THR A 448 -26.10 -0.18 26.48
CA THR A 448 -26.83 -1.07 27.40
C THR A 448 -27.47 -2.23 26.66
N VAL A 449 -27.87 -3.26 27.39
CA VAL A 449 -28.65 -4.37 26.82
C VAL A 449 -29.98 -3.89 26.24
N ASP A 450 -30.60 -2.89 26.88
CA ASP A 450 -31.85 -2.29 26.37
C ASP A 450 -31.64 -1.59 25.03
N ASP A 451 -30.48 -0.94 24.82
CA ASP A 451 -30.12 -0.36 23.52
C ASP A 451 -30.00 -1.46 22.44
N ILE A 452 -29.34 -2.57 22.76
CA ILE A 452 -29.16 -3.71 21.85
C ILE A 452 -30.53 -4.30 21.47
N ARG A 453 -31.39 -4.56 22.45
CA ARG A 453 -32.74 -5.11 22.25
C ARG A 453 -33.61 -4.17 21.41
N THR A 454 -33.53 -2.87 21.67
CA THR A 454 -34.25 -1.85 20.90
C THR A 454 -33.82 -1.87 19.43
N ILE A 455 -32.51 -1.94 19.16
CA ILE A 455 -32.00 -2.00 17.78
C ILE A 455 -32.38 -3.33 17.14
N LEU A 456 -32.30 -4.45 17.86
CA LEU A 456 -32.66 -5.78 17.35
C LEU A 456 -34.14 -5.85 16.96
N GLN A 457 -35.04 -5.29 17.78
CA GLN A 457 -36.47 -5.20 17.45
C GLN A 457 -36.69 -4.41 16.16
N ARG A 458 -36.03 -3.26 16.00
CA ARG A 458 -36.11 -2.44 14.77
C ARG A 458 -35.51 -3.14 13.54
N ALA A 459 -34.36 -3.80 13.70
CA ALA A 459 -33.72 -4.56 12.63
C ALA A 459 -34.61 -5.71 12.14
N SER A 460 -35.36 -6.36 13.05
CA SER A 460 -36.32 -7.40 12.68
C SER A 460 -37.47 -6.89 11.81
N VAL A 461 -37.94 -5.66 12.06
CA VAL A 461 -38.98 -5.01 11.26
C VAL A 461 -38.44 -4.66 9.88
N ILE A 462 -37.25 -4.07 9.79
CA ILE A 462 -36.61 -3.75 8.50
C ILE A 462 -36.42 -5.02 7.68
N ARG A 463 -35.96 -6.11 8.29
CA ARG A 463 -35.77 -7.39 7.59
C ARG A 463 -37.08 -7.98 7.05
N LYS A 464 -38.22 -7.72 7.70
CA LYS A 464 -39.56 -8.11 7.21
C LYS A 464 -40.06 -7.22 6.07
N LEU A 465 -39.58 -5.98 5.97
CA LEU A 465 -39.95 -5.05 4.89
C LEU A 465 -39.08 -5.23 3.63
N VAL A 466 -37.87 -5.77 3.79
CA VAL A 466 -36.92 -6.01 2.69
C VAL A 466 -37.13 -7.39 2.04
N LYS A 467 -37.84 -8.30 2.71
CA LYS A 467 -38.34 -9.55 2.14
C LYS A 467 -39.73 -9.35 1.58
#